data_AF-A0A965MAX5-F1
#
_entry.id   AF-A0A965MAX5-F1
#
_cell.length_a   1.000
_cell.length_b   1.000
_cell.length_c   1.000
_cell.angle_alpha   90.00
_cell.angle_beta   90.00
_cell.angle_gamma   90.00
#
_symmetry.space_group_name_H-M   'P 1'
#
loop_
_entity.id
_entity.type
_entity.pdbx_description
1 polymer ?
#
loop_
_entity_poly.entity_id
_entity_poly.type
_entity_poly.pdbx_seq_one_letter_code
_entity_poly.pdbx_strand_id
1 'polypeptide(L)'
;MRKETKEDVIEQLATGELSRRQFNQRLMALGAAMVAMPIGRSAFASAADNPTVFTWEGWEVPELHQPYLAKYNESPNMAIFGDEEEAFAKMRAGFKVDLTQPCTYKVPIWKDAGILMPIDTSRLSTWKDIIPSLKTIPGTFEGNKQYFFPTDWGLTSVLYRADLMPEYVGKETWGMLWDPKYKGRLSMADSLIDGVMVAAIYTGAKDPFNMTD
;
A
#
# COMPACT_ATOMS: atom_id res chain seq x y z
N MET A 1 -0.53 58.09 17.11
CA MET A 1 -0.79 56.64 16.94
C MET A 1 0.33 56.07 16.07
N ARG A 2 1.14 55.15 16.61
CA ARG A 2 2.23 54.50 15.86
C ARG A 2 1.61 53.54 14.84
N LYS A 3 2.05 53.58 13.57
CA LYS A 3 1.62 52.62 12.55
C LYS A 3 2.34 51.28 12.79
N GLU A 4 1.60 50.18 12.85
CA GLU A 4 2.17 48.82 12.89
C GLU A 4 3.03 48.59 11.63
N THR A 5 4.20 47.99 11.83
CA THR A 5 5.13 47.60 10.77
C THR A 5 4.91 46.12 10.38
N LYS A 6 5.48 45.68 9.24
CA LYS A 6 5.38 44.28 8.82
C LYS A 6 6.06 43.31 9.81
N GLU A 7 7.11 43.77 10.47
CA GLU A 7 7.86 43.00 11.46
C GLU A 7 7.03 42.75 12.72
N ASP A 8 6.28 43.76 13.18
CA ASP A 8 5.36 43.64 14.33
C ASP A 8 4.28 42.57 14.09
N VAL A 9 3.77 42.45 12.85
CA VAL A 9 2.73 41.46 12.50
C VAL A 9 3.29 40.04 12.47
N ILE A 10 4.53 39.87 12.00
CA ILE A 10 5.20 38.57 11.96
C ILE A 10 5.54 38.10 13.38
N GLU A 11 5.97 39.01 14.24
CA GLU A 11 6.25 38.71 15.65
C GLU A 11 4.98 38.31 16.41
N GLN A 12 3.87 39.04 16.26
CA GLN A 12 2.58 38.71 16.88
C GLN A 12 2.00 37.35 16.41
N LEU A 13 2.35 36.90 15.20
CA LEU A 13 1.99 35.58 14.68
C LEU A 13 2.87 34.46 15.24
N ALA A 14 4.17 34.73 15.42
CA ALA A 14 5.13 33.76 15.93
C ALA A 14 5.00 33.54 17.45
N THR A 15 4.59 34.58 18.21
CA THR A 15 4.46 34.53 19.66
C THR A 15 3.10 34.03 20.16
N GLY A 16 2.13 33.81 19.27
CA GLY A 16 0.79 33.34 19.62
C GLY A 16 -0.09 34.40 20.31
N GLU A 17 0.33 35.66 20.31
CA GLU A 17 -0.42 36.79 20.89
C GLU A 17 -1.70 37.13 20.10
N LEU A 18 -1.78 36.70 18.83
CA LEU A 18 -2.99 36.79 18.01
C LEU A 18 -3.84 35.53 18.12
N SER A 19 -5.06 35.67 18.68
CA SER A 19 -6.03 34.58 18.62
C SER A 19 -6.47 34.31 17.18
N ARG A 20 -6.76 33.04 16.85
CA ARG A 20 -7.31 32.61 15.54
C ARG A 20 -8.47 33.47 15.05
N ARG A 21 -9.32 33.94 15.98
CA ARG A 21 -10.46 34.81 15.68
C ARG A 21 -10.02 36.21 15.22
N GLN A 22 -9.06 36.81 15.92
CA GLN A 22 -8.53 38.14 15.57
C GLN A 22 -7.75 38.09 14.26
N PHE A 23 -7.01 37.00 14.01
CA PHE A 23 -6.34 36.77 12.73
C PHE A 23 -7.33 36.73 11.56
N ASN A 24 -8.41 35.94 11.68
CA ASN A 24 -9.45 35.85 10.64
C ASN A 24 -10.18 37.18 10.41
N GLN A 25 -10.41 37.97 11.47
CA GLN A 25 -11.01 39.30 11.35
C GLN A 25 -10.09 40.29 10.62
N ARG A 26 -8.78 40.25 10.87
CA ARG A 26 -7.79 41.09 10.17
C ARG A 26 -7.65 40.69 8.69
N LEU A 27 -7.72 39.40 8.36
CA LEU A 27 -7.73 38.91 6.98
C LEU A 27 -8.95 39.40 6.19
N MET A 28 -10.14 39.38 6.81
CA MET A 28 -11.36 39.93 6.19
C MET A 28 -11.26 41.43 5.92
N ALA A 29 -10.64 42.21 6.82
CA ALA A 29 -10.46 43.65 6.66
C ALA A 29 -9.48 44.03 5.53
N LEU A 30 -8.55 43.13 5.18
CA LEU A 30 -7.57 43.33 4.11
C LEU A 30 -8.09 42.95 2.71
N GLY A 31 -9.35 42.56 2.57
CA GLY A 31 -9.95 42.24 1.27
C GLY A 31 -9.39 40.98 0.59
N ALA A 32 -8.52 40.24 1.27
CA ALA A 32 -8.13 38.89 0.87
C ALA A 32 -9.34 37.99 1.11
N ALA A 33 -10.12 37.73 0.07
CA ALA A 33 -11.21 36.78 0.12
C ALA A 33 -10.67 35.45 0.62
N MET A 34 -11.02 35.05 1.85
CA MET A 34 -10.97 33.65 2.19
C MET A 34 -11.87 32.97 1.18
N VAL A 35 -11.29 32.15 0.30
CA VAL A 35 -12.06 31.23 -0.53
C VAL A 35 -12.82 30.38 0.48
N ALA A 36 -14.07 30.73 0.72
CA ALA A 36 -15.02 29.84 1.34
C ALA A 36 -15.12 28.69 0.33
N MET A 37 -14.35 27.62 0.54
CA MET A 37 -14.66 26.36 -0.10
C MET A 37 -16.11 26.10 0.29
N PRO A 38 -17.04 26.03 -0.67
CA PRO A 38 -18.33 25.50 -0.33
C PRO A 38 -18.00 24.10 0.21
N ILE A 39 -18.46 23.78 1.41
CA ILE A 39 -18.81 22.39 1.74
C ILE A 39 -20.08 22.08 0.92
N GLY A 40 -20.00 22.30 -0.38
CA GLY A 40 -20.84 21.69 -1.37
C GLY A 40 -20.21 20.34 -1.56
N ARG A 41 -21.03 19.29 -1.39
CA ARG A 41 -20.71 17.97 -1.90
C ARG A 41 -20.12 18.16 -3.28
N SER A 42 -18.81 17.98 -3.42
CA SER A 42 -18.21 17.72 -4.72
C SER A 42 -18.89 16.45 -5.20
N ALA A 43 -19.93 16.63 -6.00
CA ALA A 43 -20.46 15.58 -6.85
C ALA A 43 -19.36 15.29 -7.88
N PHE A 44 -18.38 14.49 -7.47
CA PHE A 44 -17.67 13.64 -8.41
C PHE A 44 -18.67 12.55 -8.83
N ALA A 45 -19.53 12.91 -9.77
CA ALA A 45 -20.25 12.01 -10.66
C ALA A 45 -19.73 12.39 -12.05
N SER A 46 -18.92 11.61 -12.76
CA SER A 46 -18.96 10.17 -12.99
C SER A 46 -17.56 9.54 -12.91
N ALA A 47 -17.36 8.71 -11.89
CA ALA A 47 -16.39 7.61 -11.87
C ALA A 47 -17.08 6.33 -11.34
N ALA A 48 -18.42 6.32 -11.38
CA ALA A 48 -19.24 5.43 -10.55
C ALA A 48 -19.37 3.99 -11.07
N ASP A 49 -18.92 3.70 -12.30
CA ASP A 49 -19.19 2.41 -12.94
C ASP A 49 -17.97 1.50 -13.10
N ASN A 50 -16.73 1.99 -12.86
CA ASN A 50 -15.51 1.21 -13.07
C ASN A 50 -14.75 1.04 -11.73
N PRO A 51 -14.53 -0.21 -11.25
CA PRO A 51 -13.95 -0.44 -9.94
C PRO A 51 -12.50 0.01 -9.91
N THR A 52 -12.08 0.49 -8.73
CA THR A 52 -10.69 0.82 -8.45
C THR A 52 -9.97 -0.40 -7.90
N VAL A 53 -8.95 -0.86 -8.62
CA VAL A 53 -8.06 -1.95 -8.22
C VAL A 53 -6.72 -1.35 -7.82
N PHE A 54 -6.34 -1.51 -6.55
CA PHE A 54 -5.05 -1.06 -6.03
C PHE A 54 -4.15 -2.28 -5.79
N THR A 55 -3.11 -2.44 -6.59
CA THR A 55 -2.34 -3.69 -6.65
C THR A 55 -0.85 -3.46 -6.92
N TRP A 56 -0.09 -4.54 -7.07
CA TRP A 56 1.33 -4.54 -7.41
C TRP A 56 1.57 -4.16 -8.88
N GLU A 57 2.76 -3.66 -9.19
CA GLU A 57 3.19 -3.42 -10.57
C GLU A 57 3.17 -4.73 -11.39
N GLY A 58 2.75 -4.64 -12.66
CA GLY A 58 2.60 -5.76 -13.57
C GLY A 58 1.22 -6.43 -13.50
N TRP A 59 0.38 -6.10 -12.52
CA TRP A 59 -1.00 -6.60 -12.43
C TRP A 59 -2.00 -5.71 -13.17
N GLU A 60 -1.61 -4.49 -13.53
CA GLU A 60 -2.39 -3.56 -14.35
C GLU A 60 -2.41 -3.91 -15.84
N VAL A 61 -1.59 -4.87 -16.27
CA VAL A 61 -1.45 -5.20 -17.69
C VAL A 61 -2.77 -5.81 -18.22
N PRO A 62 -3.33 -5.29 -19.34
CA PRO A 62 -4.60 -5.73 -19.90
C PRO A 62 -4.76 -7.25 -20.08
N GLU A 63 -3.67 -7.95 -20.36
CA GLU A 63 -3.61 -9.38 -20.60
C GLU A 63 -4.13 -10.21 -19.40
N LEU A 64 -4.03 -9.68 -18.18
CA LEU A 64 -4.45 -10.37 -16.95
C LEU A 64 -5.95 -10.22 -16.64
N HIS A 65 -6.67 -9.33 -17.32
CA HIS A 65 -8.11 -9.10 -17.12
C HIS A 65 -8.90 -9.01 -18.44
N GLN A 66 -8.47 -9.76 -19.46
CA GLN A 66 -9.16 -9.86 -20.76
C GLN A 66 -10.67 -10.14 -20.67
N PRO A 67 -11.17 -11.02 -19.77
CA PRO A 67 -12.62 -11.23 -19.63
C PRO A 67 -13.37 -9.97 -19.15
N TYR A 68 -12.72 -9.13 -18.33
CA TYR A 68 -13.27 -7.85 -17.90
C TYR A 68 -13.31 -6.87 -19.07
N LEU A 69 -12.20 -6.73 -19.80
CA LEU A 69 -12.07 -5.87 -20.98
C LEU A 69 -13.11 -6.21 -22.05
N ALA A 70 -13.30 -7.50 -22.34
CA ALA A 70 -14.28 -7.94 -23.33
C ALA A 70 -15.73 -7.58 -22.93
N LYS A 71 -16.02 -7.50 -21.63
CA LYS A 71 -17.36 -7.20 -21.12
C LYS A 71 -17.64 -5.70 -21.01
N TYR A 72 -16.66 -4.92 -20.57
CA TYR A 72 -16.84 -3.50 -20.25
C TYR A 72 -16.14 -2.56 -21.23
N ASN A 73 -15.36 -3.09 -22.17
CA ASN A 73 -14.64 -2.36 -23.21
C ASN A 73 -13.59 -1.35 -22.67
N GLU A 74 -13.21 -1.48 -21.39
CA GLU A 74 -12.15 -0.71 -20.74
C GLU A 74 -11.56 -1.50 -19.56
N SER A 75 -10.31 -1.18 -19.18
CA SER A 75 -9.68 -1.74 -17.97
C SER A 75 -10.34 -1.14 -16.72
N PRO A 76 -10.31 -1.83 -15.56
CA PRO A 76 -10.60 -1.20 -14.27
C PRO A 76 -9.72 0.03 -14.03
N ASN A 77 -10.11 0.87 -13.07
CA ASN A 77 -9.24 1.94 -12.59
C ASN A 77 -8.06 1.32 -11.82
N MET A 78 -6.90 1.21 -12.46
CA MET A 78 -5.72 0.62 -11.84
C MET A 78 -4.92 1.68 -11.06
N ALA A 79 -4.56 1.35 -9.83
CA ALA A 79 -3.59 2.07 -9.01
C ALA A 79 -2.52 1.08 -8.55
N ILE A 80 -1.27 1.55 -8.45
CA ILE A 80 -0.14 0.69 -8.09
C ILE A 80 0.43 1.14 -6.75
N PHE A 81 0.76 0.19 -5.88
CA PHE A 81 1.59 0.41 -4.69
C PHE A 81 2.94 -0.32 -4.83
N GLY A 82 3.99 0.26 -4.24
CA GLY A 82 5.31 -0.37 -4.19
C GLY A 82 5.51 -1.30 -2.99
N ASP A 83 4.74 -1.07 -1.93
CA ASP A 83 4.83 -1.81 -0.68
C ASP A 83 3.47 -1.82 0.06
N GLU A 84 3.24 -2.83 0.87
CA GLU A 84 1.96 -3.01 1.56
C GLU A 84 1.75 -2.03 2.71
N GLU A 85 2.81 -1.49 3.32
CA GLU A 85 2.74 -0.48 4.36
C GLU A 85 2.29 0.86 3.74
N GLU A 86 2.81 1.18 2.55
CA GLU A 86 2.33 2.30 1.74
C GLU A 86 0.84 2.13 1.44
N ALA A 87 0.45 0.95 0.92
CA ALA A 87 -0.93 0.66 0.56
C ALA A 87 -1.87 0.79 1.77
N PHE A 88 -1.49 0.19 2.90
CA PHE A 88 -2.22 0.25 4.14
C PHE A 88 -2.40 1.68 4.64
N ALA A 89 -1.32 2.46 4.70
CA ALA A 89 -1.36 3.85 5.16
C ALA A 89 -2.25 4.71 4.25
N LYS A 90 -2.14 4.55 2.93
CA LYS A 90 -2.92 5.30 1.94
C LYS A 90 -4.41 5.02 2.04
N MET A 91 -4.81 3.75 2.17
CA MET A 91 -6.21 3.38 2.37
C MET A 91 -6.76 3.88 3.71
N ARG A 92 -5.97 3.77 4.79
CA ARG A 92 -6.33 4.31 6.11
C ARG A 92 -6.49 5.83 6.11
N ALA A 93 -5.76 6.54 5.24
CA ALA A 93 -5.89 7.98 5.03
C ALA A 93 -7.12 8.37 4.19
N GLY A 94 -7.91 7.39 3.72
CA GLY A 94 -9.18 7.62 3.03
C GLY A 94 -9.12 7.42 1.51
N PHE A 95 -8.03 6.88 0.96
CA PHE A 95 -8.01 6.44 -0.43
C PHE A 95 -8.99 5.27 -0.61
N LYS A 96 -10.02 5.49 -1.44
CA LYS A 96 -11.09 4.51 -1.66
C LYS A 96 -10.69 3.54 -2.76
N VAL A 97 -10.83 2.27 -2.49
CA VAL A 97 -10.45 1.15 -3.36
C VAL A 97 -11.54 0.09 -3.25
N ASP A 98 -11.87 -0.56 -4.38
CA ASP A 98 -12.84 -1.66 -4.43
C ASP A 98 -12.17 -3.02 -4.28
N LEU A 99 -10.98 -3.19 -4.86
CA LEU A 99 -10.17 -4.42 -4.80
C LEU A 99 -8.71 -4.09 -4.50
N THR A 100 -8.12 -4.84 -3.58
CA THR A 100 -6.69 -4.75 -3.26
C THR A 100 -6.08 -6.13 -3.12
N GLN A 101 -4.77 -6.26 -3.33
CA GLN A 101 -4.06 -7.55 -3.37
C GLN A 101 -2.96 -7.63 -2.29
N PRO A 102 -3.32 -7.68 -0.99
CA PRO A 102 -2.33 -7.90 0.07
C PRO A 102 -1.84 -9.35 0.05
N CYS A 103 -0.61 -9.57 0.50
CA CYS A 103 -0.10 -10.88 0.88
C CYS A 103 -0.87 -11.43 2.10
N THR A 104 -0.92 -12.74 2.22
CA THR A 104 -1.74 -13.44 3.24
C THR A 104 -1.40 -13.04 4.68
N TYR A 105 -0.13 -12.73 4.98
CA TYR A 105 0.30 -12.30 6.32
C TYR A 105 -0.20 -10.91 6.71
N LYS A 106 -0.60 -10.05 5.75
CA LYS A 106 -1.19 -8.74 6.05
C LYS A 106 -2.69 -8.82 6.34
N VAL A 107 -3.38 -9.85 5.84
CA VAL A 107 -4.84 -9.98 5.95
C VAL A 107 -5.35 -9.83 7.39
N PRO A 108 -4.75 -10.43 8.43
CA PRO A 108 -5.20 -10.24 9.82
C PRO A 108 -5.18 -8.76 10.25
N ILE A 109 -4.05 -8.08 10.05
CA ILE A 109 -3.88 -6.67 10.45
C ILE A 109 -4.83 -5.77 9.67
N TRP A 110 -5.01 -6.01 8.37
CA TRP A 110 -5.89 -5.21 7.52
C TRP A 110 -7.38 -5.45 7.86
N LYS A 111 -7.75 -6.69 8.19
CA LYS A 111 -9.07 -7.02 8.71
C LYS A 111 -9.34 -6.33 10.04
N ASP A 112 -8.44 -6.43 11.00
CA ASP A 112 -8.59 -5.83 12.34
C ASP A 112 -8.59 -4.29 12.27
N ALA A 113 -7.90 -3.72 11.28
CA ALA A 113 -7.94 -2.30 10.97
C ALA A 113 -9.26 -1.83 10.32
N GLY A 114 -10.18 -2.75 9.99
CA GLY A 114 -11.51 -2.47 9.44
C GLY A 114 -11.50 -2.06 7.97
N ILE A 115 -10.41 -2.31 7.23
CA ILE A 115 -10.29 -1.92 5.81
C ILE A 115 -10.61 -3.07 4.84
N LEU A 116 -10.85 -4.28 5.36
CA LEU A 116 -11.30 -5.44 4.57
C LEU A 116 -12.73 -5.82 4.94
N MET A 117 -13.49 -6.22 3.93
CA MET A 117 -14.82 -6.81 4.08
C MET A 117 -14.79 -8.29 3.70
N PRO A 118 -15.66 -9.13 4.28
CA PRO A 118 -15.75 -10.52 3.88
C PRO A 118 -16.21 -10.64 2.43
N ILE A 119 -15.58 -11.55 1.70
CA ILE A 119 -15.87 -11.93 0.32
C ILE A 119 -17.00 -12.96 0.32
N ASP A 120 -18.04 -12.69 -0.45
CA ASP A 120 -19.07 -13.68 -0.77
C ASP A 120 -18.58 -14.62 -1.88
N THR A 121 -18.04 -15.76 -1.48
CA THR A 121 -17.46 -16.74 -2.40
C THR A 121 -18.48 -17.39 -3.32
N SER A 122 -19.79 -17.31 -3.02
CA SER A 122 -20.85 -17.82 -3.90
C SER A 122 -20.99 -17.00 -5.19
N ARG A 123 -20.49 -15.75 -5.18
CA ARG A 123 -20.47 -14.86 -6.35
C ARG A 123 -19.24 -15.07 -7.24
N LEU A 124 -18.30 -15.92 -6.82
CA LEU A 124 -17.06 -16.21 -7.52
C LEU A 124 -17.18 -17.55 -8.24
N SER A 125 -17.48 -17.50 -9.55
CA SER A 125 -17.64 -18.71 -10.38
C SER A 125 -16.41 -19.63 -10.38
N THR A 126 -15.23 -19.07 -10.15
CA THR A 126 -13.93 -19.76 -10.12
C THR A 126 -13.49 -20.20 -8.72
N TRP A 127 -14.26 -19.90 -7.66
CA TRP A 127 -13.87 -20.27 -6.29
C TRP A 127 -13.68 -21.78 -6.11
N LYS A 128 -14.50 -22.58 -6.79
CA LYS A 128 -14.38 -24.04 -6.79
C LYS A 128 -13.04 -24.53 -7.36
N ASP A 129 -12.42 -23.77 -8.27
CA ASP A 129 -11.21 -24.16 -9.00
C ASP A 129 -9.92 -23.83 -8.23
N ILE A 130 -10.01 -23.02 -7.17
CA ILE A 130 -8.86 -22.72 -6.30
C ILE A 130 -8.39 -23.97 -5.55
N ILE A 131 -7.08 -24.15 -5.47
CA ILE A 131 -6.42 -25.24 -4.76
C ILE A 131 -6.91 -25.25 -3.29
N PRO A 132 -7.41 -26.39 -2.77
CA PRO A 132 -8.05 -26.44 -1.45
C PRO A 132 -7.19 -25.90 -0.30
N SER A 133 -5.89 -26.19 -0.28
CA SER A 133 -4.97 -25.70 0.77
C SER A 133 -4.81 -24.18 0.78
N LEU A 134 -4.99 -23.51 -0.36
CA LEU A 134 -4.90 -22.05 -0.46
C LEU A 134 -6.16 -21.35 0.04
N LYS A 135 -7.30 -22.05 0.13
CA LYS A 135 -8.56 -21.49 0.67
C LYS A 135 -8.51 -21.32 2.19
N THR A 136 -7.69 -22.11 2.86
CA THR A 136 -7.66 -22.24 4.33
C THR A 136 -6.33 -21.76 4.91
N ILE A 137 -5.67 -20.79 4.28
CA ILE A 137 -4.44 -20.19 4.82
C ILE A 137 -4.80 -19.51 6.14
N PRO A 138 -4.07 -19.78 7.24
CA PRO A 138 -4.35 -19.17 8.53
C PRO A 138 -4.44 -17.64 8.45
N GLY A 139 -5.43 -17.06 9.12
CA GLY A 139 -5.64 -15.60 9.14
C GLY A 139 -6.42 -15.02 7.95
N THR A 140 -6.67 -15.81 6.90
CA THR A 140 -7.38 -15.34 5.69
C THR A 140 -8.90 -15.54 5.73
N PHE A 141 -9.41 -16.21 6.76
CA PHE A 141 -10.82 -16.51 6.98
C PHE A 141 -11.17 -16.48 8.48
N GLU A 142 -12.46 -16.33 8.80
CA GLU A 142 -12.98 -16.37 10.17
C GLU A 142 -14.34 -17.07 10.20
N GLY A 143 -14.37 -18.30 10.71
CA GLY A 143 -15.52 -19.18 10.58
C GLY A 143 -15.84 -19.42 9.10
N ASN A 144 -17.03 -19.02 8.66
CA ASN A 144 -17.45 -19.14 7.25
C ASN A 144 -17.17 -17.86 6.42
N LYS A 145 -16.57 -16.82 7.02
CA LYS A 145 -16.26 -15.56 6.32
C LYS A 145 -14.88 -15.65 5.69
N GLN A 146 -14.81 -15.50 4.37
CA GLN A 146 -13.55 -15.42 3.64
C GLN A 146 -13.12 -13.96 3.52
N TYR A 147 -11.85 -13.62 3.72
CA TYR A 147 -11.31 -12.25 3.51
C TYR A 147 -10.24 -12.17 2.42
N PHE A 148 -9.90 -13.31 1.82
CA PHE A 148 -8.85 -13.42 0.82
C PHE A 148 -9.29 -14.33 -0.33
N PHE A 149 -9.00 -13.91 -1.56
CA PHE A 149 -9.13 -14.75 -2.74
C PHE A 149 -7.73 -15.02 -3.30
N PRO A 150 -7.24 -16.28 -3.29
CA PRO A 150 -5.91 -16.58 -3.82
C PRO A 150 -5.84 -16.30 -5.32
N THR A 151 -5.06 -15.29 -5.71
CA THR A 151 -4.77 -14.90 -7.10
C THR A 151 -3.51 -15.55 -7.62
N ASP A 152 -2.46 -15.50 -6.81
CA ASP A 152 -1.11 -15.92 -7.12
C ASP A 152 -0.35 -16.31 -5.84
N TRP A 153 0.82 -16.91 -6.02
CA TRP A 153 1.74 -17.25 -4.95
C TRP A 153 3.15 -17.36 -5.53
N GLY A 154 4.15 -17.10 -4.70
CA GLY A 154 5.54 -17.13 -5.11
C GLY A 154 6.48 -17.21 -3.92
N LEU A 155 7.77 -17.19 -4.24
CA LEU A 155 8.85 -17.13 -3.26
C LEU A 155 9.70 -15.90 -3.57
N THR A 156 9.98 -15.07 -2.57
CA THR A 156 11.08 -14.11 -2.66
C THR A 156 12.39 -14.89 -2.73
N SER A 157 13.22 -14.59 -3.75
CA SER A 157 14.49 -15.27 -3.98
C SER A 157 15.53 -14.29 -4.53
N VAL A 158 16.79 -14.75 -4.60
CA VAL A 158 17.90 -13.96 -5.12
C VAL A 158 18.02 -14.17 -6.61
N LEU A 159 17.80 -13.10 -7.39
CA LEU A 159 18.17 -13.07 -8.80
C LEU A 159 19.62 -12.60 -8.93
N TYR A 160 20.46 -13.39 -9.61
CA TYR A 160 21.87 -13.06 -9.80
C TYR A 160 22.37 -13.40 -11.20
N ARG A 161 23.48 -12.76 -11.60
CA ARG A 161 24.14 -12.99 -12.88
C ARG A 161 25.12 -14.16 -12.77
N ALA A 162 24.70 -15.35 -13.18
CA ALA A 162 25.49 -16.57 -13.09
C ALA A 162 26.86 -16.50 -13.80
N ASP A 163 26.97 -15.71 -14.88
CA ASP A 163 28.22 -15.46 -15.58
C ASP A 163 29.19 -14.55 -14.81
N LEU A 164 28.67 -13.71 -13.91
CA LEU A 164 29.45 -12.83 -13.03
C LEU A 164 29.68 -13.43 -11.64
N MET A 165 28.89 -14.44 -11.25
CA MET A 165 28.95 -15.14 -9.97
C MET A 165 29.03 -16.67 -10.16
N PRO A 166 29.96 -17.18 -10.98
CA PRO A 166 30.00 -18.61 -11.31
C PRO A 166 30.25 -19.51 -10.09
N GLU A 167 30.84 -19.00 -9.01
CA GLU A 167 31.07 -19.76 -7.78
C GLU A 167 29.78 -20.15 -7.03
N TYR A 168 28.67 -19.45 -7.28
CA TYR A 168 27.37 -19.69 -6.65
C TYR A 168 26.45 -20.58 -7.48
N VAL A 169 26.81 -20.88 -8.74
CA VAL A 169 26.01 -21.76 -9.60
C VAL A 169 25.95 -23.16 -8.99
N GLY A 170 24.76 -23.60 -8.59
CA GLY A 170 24.53 -24.87 -7.89
C GLY A 170 24.96 -24.88 -6.41
N LYS A 171 25.28 -23.70 -5.85
CA LYS A 171 25.65 -23.47 -4.45
C LYS A 171 24.93 -22.25 -3.88
N GLU A 172 23.73 -21.97 -4.38
CA GLU A 172 22.94 -20.80 -4.01
C GLU A 172 22.62 -20.82 -2.51
N THR A 173 22.77 -19.67 -1.87
CA THR A 173 22.50 -19.48 -0.45
C THR A 173 22.24 -18.02 -0.17
N TRP A 174 21.42 -17.71 0.84
CA TRP A 174 21.19 -16.34 1.30
C TRP A 174 22.50 -15.60 1.64
N GLY A 175 23.53 -16.33 2.08
CA GLY A 175 24.86 -15.76 2.37
C GLY A 175 25.50 -15.03 1.19
N MET A 176 25.10 -15.32 -0.05
CA MET A 176 25.60 -14.64 -1.25
C MET A 176 25.31 -13.13 -1.24
N LEU A 177 24.26 -12.69 -0.54
CA LEU A 177 23.89 -11.28 -0.41
C LEU A 177 24.90 -10.48 0.44
N TRP A 178 25.67 -11.16 1.31
CA TRP A 178 26.66 -10.55 2.20
C TRP A 178 28.11 -10.84 1.80
N ASP A 179 28.33 -11.42 0.62
CA ASP A 179 29.67 -11.71 0.13
C ASP A 179 30.43 -10.40 -0.16
N PRO A 180 31.57 -10.14 0.52
CA PRO A 180 32.37 -8.93 0.32
C PRO A 180 32.83 -8.72 -1.12
N LYS A 181 32.93 -9.78 -1.94
CA LYS A 181 33.28 -9.71 -3.36
C LYS A 181 32.29 -8.87 -4.17
N TYR A 182 31.03 -8.83 -3.76
CA TYR A 182 29.94 -8.13 -4.44
C TYR A 182 29.50 -6.85 -3.74
N LYS A 183 30.33 -6.31 -2.83
CA LYS A 183 30.05 -5.07 -2.12
C LYS A 183 29.65 -3.94 -3.08
N GLY A 184 28.51 -3.30 -2.80
CA GLY A 184 27.97 -2.20 -3.60
C GLY A 184 27.29 -2.63 -4.91
N ARG A 185 27.05 -3.93 -5.11
CA ARG A 185 26.37 -4.49 -6.29
C ARG A 185 25.04 -5.18 -5.96
N LEU A 186 24.59 -5.08 -4.72
CA LEU A 186 23.30 -5.56 -4.28
C LEU A 186 22.24 -4.48 -4.46
N SER A 187 21.08 -4.87 -4.97
CA SER A 187 19.86 -4.09 -4.98
C SER A 187 18.74 -4.95 -4.40
N MET A 188 17.78 -4.31 -3.74
CA MET A 188 16.64 -4.96 -3.10
C MET A 188 15.41 -4.09 -3.29
N ALA A 189 14.22 -4.69 -3.27
CA ALA A 189 12.98 -3.92 -3.19
C ALA A 189 12.98 -3.07 -1.91
N ASP A 190 12.44 -1.84 -2.00
CA ASP A 190 12.23 -0.99 -0.83
C ASP A 190 10.97 -1.44 -0.07
N SER A 191 11.07 -2.65 0.49
CA SER A 191 10.00 -3.37 1.16
C SER A 191 10.48 -3.83 2.52
N LEU A 192 9.67 -3.59 3.54
CA LEU A 192 10.01 -3.96 4.90
C LEU A 192 10.16 -5.49 5.02
N ILE A 193 9.27 -6.23 4.37
CA ILE A 193 9.25 -7.69 4.42
C ILE A 193 10.46 -8.26 3.68
N ASP A 194 10.77 -7.79 2.48
CA ASP A 194 11.87 -8.34 1.69
C ASP A 194 13.24 -8.03 2.33
N GLY A 195 13.38 -6.91 3.04
CA GLY A 195 14.61 -6.58 3.77
C GLY A 195 14.74 -7.32 5.11
N VAL A 196 13.76 -7.14 5.99
CA VAL A 196 13.84 -7.62 7.37
C VAL A 196 13.75 -9.14 7.43
N MET A 197 12.87 -9.76 6.63
CA MET A 197 12.69 -11.22 6.68
C MET A 197 13.88 -11.96 6.11
N VAL A 198 14.46 -11.47 5.02
CA VAL A 198 15.66 -12.08 4.44
C VAL A 198 16.81 -12.04 5.43
N ALA A 199 17.00 -10.89 6.10
CA ALA A 199 17.99 -10.78 7.16
C ALA A 199 17.71 -11.71 8.35
N ALA A 200 16.45 -11.79 8.80
CA ALA A 200 16.02 -12.65 9.90
C ALA A 200 16.26 -14.14 9.61
N ILE A 201 15.90 -14.59 8.41
CA ILE A 201 16.14 -15.96 7.94
C ILE A 201 17.64 -16.24 7.93
N TYR A 202 18.44 -15.29 7.40
CA TYR A 202 19.89 -15.45 7.32
C TYR A 202 20.56 -15.52 8.71
N THR A 203 20.10 -14.73 9.67
CA THR A 203 20.63 -14.75 11.05
C THR A 203 20.12 -15.92 11.88
N GLY A 204 19.20 -16.73 11.35
CA GLY A 204 18.69 -17.93 12.00
C GLY A 204 17.53 -17.67 12.97
N ALA A 205 16.74 -16.61 12.75
CA ALA A 205 15.52 -16.36 13.51
C ALA A 205 14.58 -17.58 13.42
N LYS A 206 14.05 -18.01 14.57
CA LYS A 206 13.13 -19.17 14.64
C LYS A 206 11.78 -18.88 13.99
N ASP A 207 11.30 -17.65 14.16
CA ASP A 207 10.09 -17.13 13.53
C ASP A 207 10.37 -15.71 13.01
N PRO A 208 10.67 -15.55 11.71
CA PRO A 208 10.89 -14.23 11.10
C PRO A 208 9.69 -13.27 11.24
N PHE A 209 8.46 -13.80 11.38
CA PHE A 209 7.25 -12.99 11.55
C PHE A 209 6.97 -12.59 13.00
N ASN A 210 7.72 -13.15 13.95
CA ASN A 210 7.56 -12.88 15.37
C ASN A 210 8.90 -12.97 16.11
N MET A 211 9.84 -12.10 15.73
CA MET A 211 11.17 -12.01 16.34
C MET A 211 11.11 -11.27 17.68
N THR A 212 10.73 -11.99 18.74
CA THR A 212 10.67 -11.46 20.12
C THR A 212 11.88 -11.84 20.99
N ASP A 213 12.77 -12.67 20.46
CA ASP A 213 13.96 -13.21 21.13
C ASP A 213 15.21 -12.32 20.98
#